data_AF-A0A1W6WCY0-F1
#
_entry.id   AF-A0A1W6WCY0-F1
#
_cell.length_a   1.000
_cell.length_b   1.000
_cell.length_c   1.000
_cell.angle_alpha   90.00
_cell.angle_beta   90.00
_cell.angle_gamma   90.00
#
_symmetry.space_group_name_H-M   'P 1'
#
loop_
_entity.id
_entity.type
_entity.pdbx_description
1 polymer ?
#
loop_
_entity_poly.entity_id
_entity_poly.type
_entity_poly.pdbx_seq_one_letter_code
_entity_poly.pdbx_strand_id
1 'polypeptide(L)'
;MWSVAFIEVPFFILCLLFSQDFFLNSAVRVRFGSNQKFWCQWLKVMLLESAAYVIYLYLLLFLRLAVAGQWSGMRGQRTFLLQGFILQVLTFLLMDILFCAITFIGRNSVLGAAVVYAFVLLDYVVSSTKALIDLKFFLKTICVAPPFMDDFLLELLLLVGLTVGLFLLLPVMSDHVDSLKKEVS
;
A
#
# COMPACT_ATOMS: atom_id res chain seq x y z
N MET A 1 -7.60 -14.99 13.41
CA MET A 1 -7.65 -15.12 11.94
C MET A 1 -6.32 -14.55 11.46
N TRP A 2 -5.35 -15.40 11.17
CA TRP A 2 -3.94 -15.00 11.06
C TRP A 2 -3.76 -14.20 9.77
N SER A 3 -3.47 -12.92 9.92
CA SER A 3 -3.45 -11.94 8.85
C SER A 3 -2.41 -12.32 7.80
N VAL A 4 -2.86 -12.72 6.60
CA VAL A 4 -1.99 -13.02 5.45
C VAL A 4 -1.11 -11.80 5.10
N ALA A 5 -1.54 -10.59 5.49
CA ALA A 5 -0.78 -9.35 5.43
C ALA A 5 0.61 -9.45 6.09
N PHE A 6 0.74 -10.23 7.16
CA PHE A 6 2.02 -10.42 7.85
C PHE A 6 3.09 -11.03 6.95
N ILE A 7 2.68 -11.82 5.95
CA ILE A 7 3.57 -12.42 4.95
C ILE A 7 3.58 -11.56 3.68
N GLU A 8 2.41 -11.12 3.21
CA GLU A 8 2.27 -10.41 1.93
C GLU A 8 2.95 -9.05 1.92
N VAL A 9 2.92 -8.31 3.02
CA VAL A 9 3.48 -6.96 3.06
C VAL A 9 5.00 -6.97 2.99
N PRO A 10 5.75 -7.84 3.71
CA PRO A 10 7.18 -8.00 3.48
C PRO A 10 7.54 -8.31 2.03
N PHE A 11 6.82 -9.22 1.35
CA PHE A 11 7.06 -9.51 -0.06
C PHE A 11 6.80 -8.30 -0.95
N PHE A 12 5.73 -7.55 -0.68
CA PHE A 12 5.44 -6.31 -1.40
C PHE A 12 6.55 -5.27 -1.21
N ILE A 13 7.03 -5.06 0.02
CA ILE A 13 8.14 -4.13 0.32
C ILE A 13 9.41 -4.52 -0.45
N LEU A 14 9.73 -5.82 -0.54
CA LEU A 14 10.88 -6.28 -1.33
C LEU A 14 10.73 -5.94 -2.82
N CYS A 15 9.51 -6.01 -3.37
CA CYS A 15 9.25 -5.58 -4.75
C CYS A 15 9.44 -4.06 -4.92
N LEU A 16 9.06 -3.24 -3.93
CA LEU A 16 9.18 -1.78 -3.98
C LEU A 16 10.62 -1.26 -3.92
N LEU A 17 11.55 -2.02 -3.36
CA LEU A 17 12.96 -1.58 -3.25
C LEU A 17 13.57 -1.28 -4.63
N PHE A 18 13.24 -2.08 -5.64
CA PHE A 18 13.77 -1.90 -7.00
C PHE A 18 13.30 -0.61 -7.66
N SER A 19 12.01 -0.29 -7.54
CA SER A 19 11.45 0.93 -8.11
C SER A 19 11.90 2.18 -7.35
N GLN A 20 12.10 2.06 -6.03
CA GLN A 20 12.66 3.13 -5.23
C GLN A 20 14.08 3.53 -5.61
N ASP A 21 14.98 2.58 -5.82
CA ASP A 21 16.36 2.90 -6.19
C ASP A 21 16.43 3.75 -7.47
N PHE A 22 15.51 3.52 -8.41
CA PHE A 22 15.38 4.34 -9.60
C PHE A 22 14.92 5.78 -9.29
N PHE A 23 13.84 5.95 -8.50
CA PHE A 23 13.27 7.28 -8.23
C PHE A 23 14.05 8.10 -7.20
N LEU A 24 14.80 7.46 -6.30
CA LEU A 24 15.69 8.13 -5.35
C LEU A 24 16.95 8.73 -6.02
N ASN A 25 17.26 8.30 -7.24
CA ASN A 25 18.38 8.85 -8.00
C ASN A 25 18.13 10.34 -8.33
N SER A 26 19.02 11.21 -7.84
CA SER A 26 18.92 12.66 -8.05
C SER A 26 18.92 13.05 -9.54
N ALA A 27 19.60 12.30 -10.40
CA ALA A 27 19.61 12.53 -11.84
C ALA A 27 18.22 12.31 -12.46
N VAL A 28 17.44 11.34 -11.94
CA VAL A 28 16.07 11.10 -12.38
C VAL A 28 15.18 12.28 -11.96
N ARG A 29 15.29 12.76 -10.72
CA ARG A 29 14.54 13.94 -10.24
C ARG A 29 14.79 15.18 -11.10
N VAL A 30 16.06 15.48 -11.40
CA VAL A 30 16.44 16.66 -12.19
C VAL A 30 15.85 16.62 -13.60
N ARG A 31 15.74 15.44 -14.22
CA ARG A 31 15.18 15.29 -15.59
C ARG A 31 13.71 15.71 -15.68
N PHE A 32 12.94 15.63 -14.61
CA PHE A 32 11.52 16.02 -14.64
C PHE A 32 11.31 17.53 -14.56
N GLY A 33 12.31 18.30 -14.11
CA GLY A 33 12.27 19.77 -14.03
C GLY A 33 11.21 20.37 -13.09
N SER A 34 10.34 19.54 -12.51
CA SER A 34 9.26 19.92 -11.60
C SER A 34 9.00 18.80 -10.61
N ASN A 35 9.03 19.12 -9.31
CA ASN A 35 8.75 18.17 -8.24
C ASN A 35 7.34 17.57 -8.36
N GLN A 36 6.35 18.37 -8.76
CA GLN A 36 4.99 17.88 -8.98
C GLN A 36 4.90 16.82 -10.09
N LYS A 37 5.61 17.04 -11.21
CA LYS A 37 5.64 16.06 -12.31
C LYS A 37 6.34 14.77 -11.91
N PHE A 38 7.44 14.90 -11.16
CA PHE A 38 8.17 13.76 -10.60
C PHE A 38 7.28 12.91 -9.69
N TRP A 39 6.65 13.52 -8.68
CA TRP A 39 5.77 12.81 -7.74
C TRP A 39 4.52 12.23 -8.42
N CYS A 40 3.95 12.91 -9.42
CA CYS A 40 2.84 12.38 -10.20
C CYS A 40 3.23 11.14 -11.00
N GLN A 41 4.42 11.12 -11.62
CA GLN A 41 4.91 9.94 -12.34
C GLN A 41 5.28 8.80 -11.40
N TRP A 42 5.91 9.11 -10.26
CA TRP A 42 6.22 8.11 -9.26
C TRP A 42 4.94 7.46 -8.72
N LEU A 43 3.91 8.25 -8.38
CA LEU A 43 2.60 7.73 -7.94
C LEU A 43 1.96 6.81 -8.99
N LYS A 44 2.05 7.15 -10.28
CA LYS A 44 1.52 6.28 -11.35
C LYS A 44 2.22 4.92 -11.36
N VAL A 45 3.53 4.90 -11.17
CA VAL A 45 4.29 3.64 -11.07
C VAL A 45 3.89 2.88 -9.82
N MET A 46 3.80 3.53 -8.65
CA MET A 46 3.32 2.92 -7.40
C MET A 46 1.93 2.27 -7.55
N LEU A 47 1.01 2.96 -8.22
CA LEU A 47 -0.33 2.44 -8.51
C LEU A 47 -0.28 1.19 -9.39
N LEU A 48 0.55 1.20 -10.43
CA LEU A 48 0.73 0.05 -11.31
C LEU A 48 1.38 -1.13 -10.58
N GLU A 49 2.37 -0.89 -9.73
CA GLU A 49 3.05 -1.91 -8.93
C GLU A 49 2.08 -2.54 -7.91
N SER A 50 1.32 -1.71 -7.21
CA SER A 50 0.27 -2.15 -6.28
C SER A 50 -0.79 -2.98 -7.00
N ALA A 51 -1.28 -2.52 -8.15
CA ALA A 51 -2.27 -3.25 -8.95
C ALA A 51 -1.70 -4.58 -9.47
N ALA A 52 -0.47 -4.59 -9.99
CA ALA A 52 0.19 -5.79 -10.48
C ALA A 52 0.39 -6.83 -9.36
N TYR A 53 0.77 -6.38 -8.16
CA TYR A 53 0.93 -7.24 -7.01
C TYR A 53 -0.39 -7.89 -6.58
N VAL A 54 -1.48 -7.10 -6.51
CA VAL A 54 -2.81 -7.65 -6.17
C VAL A 54 -3.30 -8.60 -7.25
N ILE A 55 -3.09 -8.29 -8.54
CA ILE A 55 -3.42 -9.22 -9.64
C ILE A 55 -2.66 -10.55 -9.45
N TYR A 56 -1.37 -10.50 -9.11
CA TYR A 56 -0.57 -11.68 -8.82
C TYR A 56 -1.16 -12.51 -7.66
N LEU A 57 -1.55 -11.88 -6.55
CA LEU A 57 -2.20 -12.56 -5.42
C LEU A 57 -3.52 -13.23 -5.83
N TYR A 58 -4.36 -12.55 -6.61
CA TYR A 58 -5.62 -13.11 -7.11
C TYR A 58 -5.39 -14.28 -8.08
N LEU A 59 -4.36 -14.22 -8.93
CA LEU A 59 -4.00 -15.34 -9.81
C LEU A 59 -3.59 -16.57 -9.00
N LEU A 60 -2.80 -16.40 -7.93
CA LEU A 60 -2.45 -17.49 -7.01
C LEU A 60 -3.70 -18.06 -6.32
N LEU A 61 -4.64 -17.20 -5.91
CA LEU A 61 -5.90 -17.62 -5.33
C LEU A 61 -6.73 -18.45 -6.33
N PHE A 62 -6.85 -18.00 -7.57
CA PHE A 62 -7.57 -18.73 -8.62
C PHE A 62 -6.89 -20.06 -8.97
N LEU A 63 -5.55 -20.10 -9.04
CA LEU A 63 -4.80 -21.33 -9.26
C LEU A 63 -5.06 -22.34 -8.14
N ARG A 64 -5.01 -21.90 -6.87
CA ARG A 64 -5.33 -22.73 -5.71
C ARG A 64 -6.74 -23.31 -5.81
N LEU A 65 -7.73 -22.46 -6.15
CA LEU A 65 -9.12 -22.88 -6.27
C LEU A 65 -9.33 -23.87 -7.43
N ALA A 66 -8.55 -23.74 -8.50
CA ALA A 66 -8.55 -24.69 -9.60
C ALA A 66 -8.02 -26.06 -9.19
N VAL A 67 -6.87 -26.09 -8.52
CA VAL A 67 -6.28 -27.34 -8.04
C VAL A 67 -7.18 -28.02 -7.00
N ALA A 68 -7.85 -27.24 -6.14
CA ALA A 68 -8.76 -27.76 -5.12
C ALA A 68 -10.17 -28.09 -5.62
N GLY A 69 -10.52 -27.78 -6.88
CA GLY A 69 -11.86 -28.00 -7.44
C GLY A 69 -12.98 -27.16 -6.80
N GLN A 70 -12.66 -26.05 -6.14
CA GLN A 70 -13.60 -25.24 -5.32
C GLN A 70 -14.24 -24.07 -6.08
N TRP A 71 -14.22 -24.08 -7.42
CA TRP A 71 -14.72 -22.99 -8.27
C TRP A 71 -16.21 -22.65 -8.10
N SER A 72 -17.04 -23.63 -7.74
CA SER A 72 -18.50 -23.47 -7.65
C SER A 72 -18.92 -22.45 -6.59
N GLY A 73 -18.18 -22.36 -5.48
CA GLY A 73 -18.44 -21.40 -4.39
C GLY A 73 -18.19 -19.93 -4.76
N MET A 74 -17.30 -19.67 -5.73
CA MET A 74 -16.95 -18.29 -6.14
C MET A 74 -17.94 -17.65 -7.12
N ARG A 75 -18.68 -18.45 -7.88
CA ARG A 75 -19.45 -17.96 -9.03
C ARG A 75 -20.57 -16.99 -8.61
N GLY A 76 -21.08 -17.12 -7.38
CA GLY A 76 -22.07 -16.24 -6.76
C GLY A 76 -21.50 -15.03 -6.01
N GLN A 77 -20.19 -14.88 -5.90
CA GLN A 77 -19.52 -13.86 -5.07
C GLN A 77 -18.69 -12.86 -5.88
N ARG A 78 -19.06 -12.60 -7.15
CA ARG A 78 -18.30 -11.71 -8.05
C ARG A 78 -18.16 -10.28 -7.52
N THR A 79 -19.22 -9.73 -6.94
CA THR A 79 -19.24 -8.40 -6.34
C THR A 79 -18.29 -8.30 -5.16
N PHE A 80 -18.31 -9.29 -4.26
CA PHE A 80 -17.38 -9.41 -3.15
C PHE A 80 -15.92 -9.45 -3.61
N LEU A 81 -15.61 -10.20 -4.67
CA LEU A 81 -14.24 -10.29 -5.21
C LEU A 81 -13.75 -8.96 -5.78
N LEU A 82 -14.62 -8.25 -6.52
CA LEU A 82 -14.29 -6.95 -7.08
C LEU A 82 -14.08 -5.90 -5.97
N GLN A 83 -14.95 -5.88 -4.96
CA GLN A 83 -14.82 -5.01 -3.80
C GLN A 83 -13.51 -5.29 -3.05
N GLY A 84 -13.18 -6.57 -2.84
CA GLY A 84 -11.92 -6.97 -2.21
C GLY A 84 -10.70 -6.54 -3.01
N PHE A 85 -10.78 -6.65 -4.33
CA PHE A 85 -9.71 -6.27 -5.22
C PHE A 85 -9.41 -4.76 -5.12
N ILE A 86 -10.47 -3.94 -5.20
CA ILE A 86 -10.34 -2.48 -5.12
C ILE A 86 -9.74 -2.06 -3.77
N LEU A 87 -10.26 -2.58 -2.65
CA LEU A 87 -9.74 -2.26 -1.32
C LEU A 87 -8.28 -2.69 -1.15
N GLN A 88 -7.90 -3.84 -1.68
CA GLN A 88 -6.51 -4.31 -1.62
C GLN A 88 -5.57 -3.42 -2.43
N VAL A 89 -5.92 -3.06 -3.66
CA VAL A 89 -5.10 -2.17 -4.48
C VAL A 89 -4.89 -0.83 -3.77
N LEU A 90 -5.95 -0.26 -3.19
CA LEU A 90 -5.85 0.99 -2.44
C LEU A 90 -5.04 0.85 -1.15
N THR A 91 -5.14 -0.28 -0.46
CA THR A 91 -4.36 -0.56 0.74
C THR A 91 -2.87 -0.65 0.42
N PHE A 92 -2.50 -1.41 -0.61
CA PHE A 92 -1.09 -1.53 -1.04
C PHE A 92 -0.56 -0.19 -1.58
N LEU A 93 -1.37 0.57 -2.31
CA LEU A 93 -1.01 1.92 -2.75
C LEU A 93 -0.74 2.85 -1.56
N LEU A 94 -1.59 2.82 -0.54
CA LEU A 94 -1.42 3.63 0.67
C LEU A 94 -0.11 3.26 1.39
N MET A 95 0.19 1.97 1.49
CA MET A 95 1.45 1.48 2.08
C MET A 95 2.66 1.92 1.28
N ASP A 96 2.57 1.91 -0.05
CA ASP A 96 3.65 2.36 -0.94
C ASP A 96 3.89 3.88 -0.84
N ILE A 97 2.81 4.68 -0.79
CA ILE A 97 2.90 6.13 -0.54
C ILE A 97 3.57 6.41 0.80
N LEU A 98 3.17 5.69 1.86
CA LEU A 98 3.80 5.81 3.19
C LEU A 98 5.28 5.41 3.15
N PHE A 99 5.59 4.27 2.54
CA PHE A 99 6.96 3.78 2.34
C PHE A 99 7.82 4.85 1.66
N CYS A 100 7.32 5.43 0.57
CA CYS A 100 8.00 6.45 -0.20
C CYS A 100 8.15 7.78 0.55
N ALA A 101 7.11 8.21 1.27
CA ALA A 101 7.17 9.41 2.11
C ALA A 101 8.29 9.30 3.16
N ILE A 102 8.29 8.20 3.91
CA ILE A 102 9.24 7.99 5.01
C ILE A 102 10.65 7.76 4.48
N THR A 103 10.79 6.98 3.40
CA THR A 103 12.10 6.77 2.78
C THR A 103 12.67 8.08 2.23
N PHE A 104 11.84 8.93 1.64
CA PHE A 104 12.27 10.22 1.14
C PHE A 104 12.76 11.14 2.27
N ILE A 105 12.00 11.24 3.36
CA ILE A 105 12.32 12.07 4.52
C ILE A 105 13.59 11.55 5.22
N GLY A 106 13.64 10.25 5.51
CA GLY A 106 14.74 9.60 6.23
C GLY A 106 15.96 9.27 5.37
N ARG A 107 15.85 9.40 4.04
CA ARG A 107 16.83 8.92 3.04
C ARG A 107 17.31 7.48 3.29
N ASN A 108 16.41 6.65 3.79
CA ASN A 108 16.72 5.29 4.18
C ASN A 108 15.52 4.39 3.92
N SER A 109 15.64 3.48 2.97
CA SER A 109 14.60 2.53 2.60
C SER A 109 14.31 1.52 3.71
N VAL A 110 15.29 1.19 4.55
CA VAL A 110 15.09 0.32 5.71
C VAL A 110 14.18 0.98 6.74
N LEU A 111 14.31 2.30 6.94
CA LEU A 111 13.43 3.05 7.84
C LEU A 111 12.00 3.09 7.30
N GLY A 112 11.84 3.34 5.99
CA GLY A 112 10.54 3.27 5.33
C GLY A 112 9.87 1.90 5.52
N ALA A 113 10.63 0.82 5.28
CA ALA A 113 10.15 -0.54 5.43
C ALA A 113 9.73 -0.85 6.87
N ALA A 114 10.56 -0.45 7.85
CA ALA A 114 10.28 -0.68 9.26
C ALA A 114 8.99 0.01 9.72
N VAL A 115 8.78 1.26 9.31
CA VAL A 115 7.58 2.01 9.72
C VAL A 115 6.31 1.45 9.05
N VAL A 116 6.36 1.14 7.75
CA VAL A 116 5.22 0.52 7.06
C VAL A 116 4.89 -0.83 7.67
N TYR A 117 5.91 -1.64 7.95
CA TYR A 117 5.71 -2.93 8.61
C TYR A 117 5.19 -2.81 10.05
N ALA A 118 5.55 -1.75 10.77
CA ALA A 118 5.02 -1.50 12.12
C ALA A 118 3.49 -1.31 12.11
N PHE A 119 2.91 -0.69 11.07
CA PHE A 119 1.45 -0.60 10.92
C PHE A 119 0.80 -2.00 10.76
N VAL A 120 1.41 -2.87 9.95
CA VAL A 120 0.96 -4.26 9.79
C VAL A 120 1.05 -5.03 11.11
N LEU A 121 2.16 -4.86 11.82
CA LEU A 121 2.40 -5.53 13.10
C LEU A 121 1.40 -5.04 14.16
N LEU A 122 1.09 -3.75 14.18
CA LEU A 122 0.10 -3.16 15.08
C LEU A 122 -1.30 -3.69 14.79
N ASP A 123 -1.72 -3.74 13.51
CA ASP A 123 -3.01 -4.35 13.11
C ASP A 123 -3.09 -5.83 13.50
N TYR A 124 -2.00 -6.58 13.31
CA TYR A 124 -1.91 -7.96 13.74
C TYR A 124 -2.05 -8.12 15.28
N VAL A 125 -1.40 -7.26 16.07
CA VAL A 125 -1.49 -7.29 17.53
C VAL A 125 -2.89 -6.92 18.01
N VAL A 126 -3.50 -5.87 17.47
CA VAL A 126 -4.85 -5.42 17.83
C VAL A 126 -5.89 -6.50 17.49
N SER A 127 -5.82 -7.07 16.29
CA SER A 127 -6.73 -8.15 15.86
C SER A 127 -6.56 -9.44 16.67
N SER A 128 -5.35 -9.72 17.16
CA SER A 128 -5.06 -10.93 17.95
C SER A 128 -5.40 -10.78 19.44
N THR A 129 -5.28 -9.57 20.00
CA THR A 129 -5.50 -9.32 21.43
C THR A 129 -6.96 -9.02 21.79
N LYS A 130 -7.84 -8.82 20.79
CA LYS A 130 -9.23 -8.35 21.00
C LYS A 130 -9.31 -7.11 21.90
N ALA A 131 -8.24 -6.31 21.95
CA ALA A 131 -8.19 -5.11 22.77
C ALA A 131 -9.34 -4.20 22.37
N LEU A 132 -9.96 -3.54 23.36
CA LEU A 132 -11.19 -2.72 23.30
C LEU A 132 -11.17 -1.54 22.30
N ILE A 133 -10.07 -1.40 21.57
CA ILE A 133 -9.86 -0.38 20.58
C ILE A 133 -10.46 -0.91 19.28
N ASP A 134 -11.73 -0.54 19.03
CA ASP A 134 -12.42 -0.71 17.75
C ASP A 134 -11.81 0.15 16.62
N LEU A 135 -10.55 0.57 16.76
CA LEU A 135 -9.76 1.04 15.63
C LEU A 135 -9.38 -0.19 14.80
N LYS A 136 -10.31 -0.60 13.92
CA LYS A 136 -10.03 -1.45 12.77
C LYS A 136 -9.08 -0.70 11.83
N PHE A 137 -7.81 -0.59 12.18
CA PHE A 137 -6.80 0.03 11.32
C PHE A 137 -6.39 -0.95 10.21
N PHE A 138 -7.23 -1.00 9.18
CA PHE A 138 -6.92 -1.20 7.76
C PHE A 138 -5.62 -1.91 7.39
N LEU A 139 -5.72 -3.22 7.15
CA LEU A 139 -5.01 -3.93 6.08
C LEU A 139 -5.80 -5.22 5.76
N LYS A 140 -6.95 -5.08 5.09
CA LYS A 140 -7.62 -6.26 4.51
C LYS A 140 -6.86 -6.67 3.24
N THR A 141 -5.64 -7.19 3.39
CA THR A 141 -4.79 -7.60 2.26
C THR A 141 -5.35 -8.81 1.52
N ILE A 142 -6.17 -9.63 2.19
CA ILE A 142 -7.10 -10.55 1.55
C ILE A 142 -8.42 -10.52 2.31
N CYS A 143 -9.52 -10.20 1.63
CA CYS A 143 -10.84 -10.31 2.23
C CYS A 143 -11.30 -11.77 2.15
N VAL A 144 -11.42 -12.44 3.30
CA VAL A 144 -11.60 -13.90 3.37
C VAL A 144 -13.08 -14.30 3.53
N ALA A 145 -13.98 -13.38 3.90
CA ALA A 145 -15.40 -13.70 3.97
C ALA A 145 -16.34 -12.52 3.65
N PRO A 146 -17.51 -12.78 3.02
CA PRO A 146 -18.53 -11.78 2.69
C PRO A 146 -18.97 -10.82 3.81
N PRO A 147 -19.20 -11.25 5.07
CA PRO A 147 -19.68 -10.35 6.14
C PRO A 147 -18.64 -9.29 6.55
N PHE A 148 -17.39 -9.41 6.12
CA PHE A 148 -16.39 -8.37 6.36
C PHE A 148 -16.46 -7.23 5.34
N MET A 149 -17.40 -7.23 4.38
CA MET A 149 -17.58 -6.16 3.39
C MET A 149 -18.78 -5.24 3.67
N ASP A 150 -19.47 -5.42 4.79
CA ASP A 150 -20.65 -4.62 5.13
C ASP A 150 -20.32 -3.11 5.25
N ASP A 151 -19.09 -2.78 5.66
CA ASP A 151 -18.58 -1.40 5.79
C ASP A 151 -17.80 -0.89 4.55
N PHE A 152 -17.87 -1.59 3.40
CA PHE A 152 -17.02 -1.32 2.22
C PHE A 152 -16.93 0.16 1.81
N LEU A 153 -18.05 0.89 1.81
CA LEU A 153 -18.10 2.27 1.32
C LEU A 153 -17.37 3.23 2.27
N LEU A 154 -17.57 3.06 3.58
CA LEU A 154 -16.84 3.82 4.60
C LEU A 154 -15.34 3.54 4.47
N GLU A 155 -14.99 2.27 4.26
CA GLU A 155 -13.60 1.85 4.13
C GLU A 155 -12.91 2.41 2.90
N LEU A 156 -13.62 2.39 1.77
CA LEU A 156 -13.17 2.98 0.53
C LEU A 156 -12.91 4.49 0.69
N LEU A 157 -13.87 5.23 1.28
CA LEU A 157 -13.75 6.68 1.47
C LEU A 157 -12.55 7.04 2.35
N LEU A 158 -12.32 6.29 3.42
CA LEU A 158 -11.21 6.52 4.33
C LEU A 158 -9.86 6.26 3.65
N LEU A 159 -9.72 5.15 2.91
CA LEU A 159 -8.51 4.83 2.16
C LEU A 159 -8.22 5.87 1.08
N VAL A 160 -9.24 6.26 0.30
CA VAL A 160 -9.09 7.31 -0.72
C VAL A 160 -8.70 8.63 -0.07
N GLY A 161 -9.36 9.03 1.03
CA GLY A 161 -9.04 10.24 1.78
C GLY A 161 -7.61 10.28 2.28
N LEU A 162 -7.13 9.20 2.90
CA LEU A 162 -5.74 9.08 3.37
C LEU A 162 -4.73 9.11 2.21
N THR A 163 -5.01 8.37 1.13
CA THR A 163 -4.15 8.30 -0.07
C THR A 163 -3.99 9.68 -0.69
N VAL A 164 -5.10 10.39 -0.91
CA VAL A 164 -5.10 11.74 -1.47
C VAL A 164 -4.42 12.73 -0.52
N GLY A 165 -4.74 12.67 0.77
CA GLY A 165 -4.15 13.55 1.78
C GLY A 165 -2.63 13.41 1.86
N LEU A 166 -2.12 12.19 1.93
CA LEU A 166 -0.67 11.92 1.93
C LEU A 166 -0.01 12.35 0.62
N PHE A 167 -0.65 12.08 -0.52
CA PHE A 167 -0.11 12.49 -1.82
C PHE A 167 0.04 14.01 -1.94
N LEU A 168 -0.93 14.79 -1.43
CA LEU A 168 -0.86 16.25 -1.45
C LEU A 168 0.27 16.80 -0.56
N LEU A 169 0.67 16.06 0.48
CA LEU A 169 1.76 16.45 1.38
C LEU A 169 3.15 16.17 0.79
N LEU A 170 3.30 15.15 -0.06
CA LEU A 170 4.60 14.73 -0.62
C LEU A 170 5.38 15.86 -1.33
N PRO A 171 4.78 16.68 -2.22
CA PRO A 171 5.48 17.80 -2.85
C PRO A 171 5.94 18.86 -1.85
N VAL A 172 5.10 19.17 -0.85
CA VAL A 172 5.40 20.18 0.18
C VAL A 172 6.58 19.73 1.04
N MET A 173 6.61 18.45 1.42
CA MET A 173 7.73 17.88 2.18
C MET A 173 9.03 17.87 1.36
N SER A 174 8.94 17.63 0.04
CA SER A 174 10.09 17.69 -0.86
C SER A 174 10.73 19.07 -0.91
N ASP A 175 9.92 20.12 -1.08
CA ASP A 175 10.41 21.49 -1.20
C ASP A 175 11.07 21.96 0.10
N HIS A 176 10.54 21.55 1.26
CA HIS A 176 11.09 21.90 2.56
C HIS A 176 12.43 21.21 2.86
N VAL A 177 12.59 19.94 2.47
CA VAL A 177 13.87 19.21 2.61
C VAL A 177 14.94 19.81 1.70
N ASP A 178 14.56 20.25 0.49
CA ASP A 178 15.49 20.87 -0.44
C ASP A 178 15.88 22.31 -0.04
N SER A 179 15.00 23.07 0.64
CA SER A 179 15.35 24.38 1.20
C SER A 179 16.36 24.26 2.36
N LEU A 180 16.13 23.34 3.29
CA LEU A 180 17.03 23.07 4.41
C LEU A 180 18.44 22.66 3.95
N LYS A 181 18.56 21.94 2.82
CA LYS A 181 19.89 21.61 2.26
C LYS A 181 20.66 22.83 1.77
N LYS A 182 19.97 23.80 1.16
CA LYS A 182 20.61 25.00 0.58
C LYS A 182 21.09 25.97 1.65
N GLU A 183 20.48 25.95 2.83
CA GLU A 183 20.89 26.80 3.96
C GLU A 183 22.13 26.26 4.69
N VAL A 184 22.46 24.98 4.53
CA VAL A 184 23.58 24.30 5.21
C VAL A 184 24.81 24.15 4.30
N SER A 185 24.69 24.43 3.00
CA SER A 185 25.76 24.38 1.99
C SER A 185 26.33 25.76 1.66
#